data_AF-A0A8S3J055-F1
#
_entry.id   AF-A0A8S3J055-F1
#
_cell.length_a   1.000
_cell.length_b   1.000
_cell.length_c   1.000
_cell.angle_alpha   90.00
_cell.angle_beta   90.00
_cell.angle_gamma   90.00
#
_symmetry.space_group_name_H-M   'P 1'
#
loop_
_entity.id
_entity.type
_entity.pdbx_description
1 polymer ?
#
loop_
_entity_poly.entity_id
_entity_poly.type
_entity_poly.pdbx_seq_one_letter_code
_entity_poly.pdbx_strand_id
1 'polypeptide(L)'
;SLDDQDLMPGMKQIQTVVLFDRSVDLITPFCSQMCYEGLLDEYFNIEAGRMKIPKTENADNSGKQFDHISLSTRDDMMIERIRAMHFTKVFQEIKAVLAQQNVLQNDFRDKMQDATIRDLKQLVHTDVKGHINAKKQLTRHLDLCTDIYEKKKTTDFKIQLEIEVDILHSQNFD
;
A
#
# COMPACT_ATOMS: atom_id res chain seq x y z
N SER A 1 19.52 -7.64 -1.84
CA SER A 1 20.21 -6.84 -2.85
C SER A 1 20.82 -7.81 -3.83
N LEU A 2 20.57 -7.65 -5.13
CA LEU A 2 21.39 -8.31 -6.13
C LEU A 2 22.69 -7.51 -6.13
N ASP A 3 23.65 -7.97 -5.34
CA ASP A 3 24.95 -7.31 -5.23
C ASP A 3 25.64 -7.40 -6.59
N ASP A 4 26.25 -6.31 -7.03
CA ASP A 4 26.90 -6.10 -8.34
C ASP A 4 28.04 -7.12 -8.68
N GLN A 5 28.28 -8.12 -7.82
CA GLN A 5 29.35 -9.10 -7.94
C GLN A 5 29.05 -10.28 -8.87
N ASP A 6 27.78 -10.46 -9.30
CA ASP A 6 27.40 -11.50 -10.28
C ASP A 6 27.38 -11.00 -11.74
N LEU A 7 27.72 -9.74 -12.01
CA LEU A 7 27.80 -9.24 -13.39
C LEU A 7 29.14 -9.66 -14.03
N MET A 8 29.07 -10.56 -15.00
CA MET A 8 30.22 -10.92 -15.85
C MET A 8 30.82 -9.65 -16.47
N PRO A 9 32.16 -9.49 -16.48
CA PRO A 9 32.79 -8.30 -17.03
C PRO A 9 32.41 -8.12 -18.51
N GLY A 10 31.67 -7.04 -18.79
CA GLY A 10 31.18 -6.70 -20.13
C GLY A 10 29.66 -6.78 -20.34
N MET A 11 28.87 -7.23 -19.35
CA MET A 11 27.41 -7.10 -19.43
C MET A 11 27.00 -5.64 -19.31
N LYS A 12 26.34 -5.11 -20.34
CA LYS A 12 25.67 -3.81 -20.26
C LYS A 12 24.49 -3.95 -19.29
N GLN A 13 24.53 -3.24 -18.18
CA GLN A 13 23.48 -3.24 -17.16
C GLN A 13 22.12 -2.75 -17.71
N ILE A 14 22.13 -1.95 -18.78
CA ILE A 14 20.95 -1.44 -19.46
C ILE A 14 20.95 -1.95 -20.90
N GLN A 15 19.92 -2.72 -21.26
CA GLN A 15 19.75 -3.26 -22.61
C GLN A 15 19.06 -2.27 -23.55
N THR A 16 17.95 -1.68 -23.10
CA THR A 16 17.07 -0.83 -23.93
C THR A 16 16.48 0.28 -23.08
N VAL A 17 16.32 1.47 -23.68
CA VAL A 17 15.51 2.56 -23.15
C VAL A 17 14.37 2.80 -24.12
N VAL A 18 13.14 2.76 -23.60
CA VAL A 18 11.94 3.10 -24.38
C VAL A 18 11.41 4.43 -23.87
N LEU A 19 11.21 5.37 -24.79
CA LEU A 19 10.72 6.71 -24.48
C LEU A 19 9.30 6.84 -25.01
N PHE A 20 8.38 7.20 -24.12
CA PHE A 20 7.00 7.52 -24.46
C PHE A 20 6.78 9.01 -24.19
N ASP A 21 6.29 9.73 -25.20
CA ASP A 21 5.73 11.06 -24.98
C ASP A 21 4.32 10.91 -24.42
N ARG A 22 3.96 11.63 -23.35
CA ARG A 22 2.60 11.59 -22.78
C ARG A 22 1.55 11.99 -23.81
N SER A 23 1.89 12.82 -24.80
CA SER A 23 0.95 13.28 -25.82
C SER A 23 0.39 12.15 -26.70
N VAL A 24 1.01 10.96 -26.71
CA VAL A 24 0.52 9.81 -27.50
C VAL A 24 -0.69 9.13 -26.86
N ASP A 25 -0.93 9.38 -25.58
CA ASP A 25 -2.08 8.88 -24.84
C ASP A 25 -2.47 9.97 -23.85
N LEU A 26 -3.43 10.82 -24.19
CA LEU A 26 -3.92 11.82 -23.24
C LEU A 26 -5.04 11.28 -22.37
N ILE A 27 -5.57 10.08 -22.67
CA ILE A 27 -6.81 9.57 -22.08
C ILE A 27 -6.53 8.92 -20.72
N THR A 28 -5.55 8.02 -20.62
CA THR A 28 -5.26 7.27 -19.38
C THR A 28 -5.13 8.13 -18.10
N PRO A 29 -4.52 9.34 -18.10
CA PRO A 29 -4.39 10.15 -16.90
C PRO A 29 -5.71 10.80 -16.44
N PHE A 30 -6.73 10.86 -17.29
CA PHE A 30 -8.06 11.34 -16.92
C PHE A 30 -8.98 10.23 -16.42
N CYS A 31 -8.62 8.96 -16.60
CA CYS A 31 -9.37 7.84 -16.07
C CYS A 31 -9.12 7.71 -14.57
N SER A 32 -10.18 7.45 -13.81
CA SER A 32 -10.09 7.08 -12.41
C SER A 32 -9.27 5.79 -12.26
N GLN A 33 -8.23 5.87 -11.45
CA GLN A 33 -7.36 4.75 -11.11
C GLN A 33 -8.11 3.74 -10.25
N MET A 34 -7.80 2.45 -10.44
CA MET A 34 -8.52 1.35 -9.78
C MET A 34 -7.62 0.43 -8.97
N CYS A 35 -6.30 0.65 -9.00
CA CYS A 35 -5.36 -0.02 -8.12
C CYS A 35 -5.26 0.70 -6.76
N TYR A 36 -4.75 0.00 -5.74
CA TYR A 36 -4.65 0.54 -4.39
C TYR A 36 -3.82 1.83 -4.31
N GLU A 37 -2.61 1.82 -4.85
CA GLU A 37 -1.72 2.99 -4.82
C GLU A 37 -2.28 4.15 -5.65
N GLY A 38 -2.89 3.86 -6.79
CA GLY A 38 -3.55 4.88 -7.61
C GLY A 38 -4.68 5.58 -6.88
N LEU A 39 -5.51 4.84 -6.15
CA LEU A 39 -6.55 5.43 -5.32
C LEU A 39 -6.01 6.16 -4.08
N LEU A 40 -4.87 5.73 -3.55
CA LEU A 40 -4.18 6.51 -2.52
C LEU A 40 -3.74 7.86 -3.09
N ASP A 41 -3.21 7.88 -4.31
CA ASP A 41 -2.80 9.11 -4.99
C ASP A 41 -3.98 10.06 -5.23
N GLU A 42 -5.08 9.55 -5.79
CA GLU A 42 -6.27 10.37 -6.08
C GLU A 42 -6.87 11.02 -4.83
N TYR A 43 -6.89 10.30 -3.72
CA TYR A 43 -7.62 10.74 -2.52
C TYR A 43 -6.76 11.39 -1.46
N PHE A 44 -5.45 11.18 -1.48
CA PHE A 44 -4.53 11.66 -0.45
C PHE A 44 -3.28 12.34 -1.00
N ASN A 45 -3.08 12.33 -2.32
CA ASN A 45 -1.95 12.92 -3.04
C ASN A 45 -0.59 12.38 -2.58
N ILE A 46 0.05 11.57 -3.45
CA ILE A 46 1.36 11.00 -3.17
C ILE A 46 2.44 11.91 -3.75
N GLU A 47 3.26 12.47 -2.87
CA GLU A 47 4.41 13.30 -3.25
C GLU A 47 5.70 12.61 -2.83
N ALA A 48 6.57 12.30 -3.80
CA ALA A 48 7.86 11.64 -3.56
C ALA A 48 7.74 10.36 -2.71
N GLY A 49 6.72 9.54 -2.98
CA GLY A 49 6.47 8.28 -2.26
C GLY A 49 5.96 8.46 -0.84
N ARG A 50 5.39 9.63 -0.51
CA ARG A 50 4.84 9.95 0.80
C ARG A 50 3.47 10.58 0.69
N MET A 51 2.61 10.32 1.68
CA MET A 51 1.30 10.94 1.82
C MET A 51 1.18 11.65 3.17
N LYS A 52 0.32 12.67 3.23
CA LYS A 52 0.03 13.45 4.45
C LYS A 52 -1.42 13.22 4.86
N ILE A 53 -1.64 12.66 6.04
CA ILE A 53 -2.98 12.38 6.54
C ILE A 53 -3.25 13.22 7.78
N PRO A 54 -4.38 13.93 7.87
CA PRO A 54 -4.76 14.65 9.08
C PRO A 54 -4.85 13.68 10.27
N LYS A 55 -4.23 14.02 11.40
CA LYS A 55 -4.47 13.25 12.63
C LYS A 55 -5.86 13.51 13.17
N THR A 56 -6.56 12.45 13.55
CA THR A 56 -7.91 12.48 14.11
C THR A 56 -7.95 12.72 15.62
N GLU A 57 -6.83 13.06 16.26
CA GLU A 57 -6.76 13.20 17.73
C GLU A 57 -7.00 14.65 18.19
N ASN A 58 -8.12 14.81 18.90
CA ASN A 58 -8.50 15.86 19.85
C ASN A 58 -8.37 17.33 19.41
N ALA A 59 -9.53 17.96 19.26
CA ALA A 59 -9.77 19.34 18.86
C ALA A 59 -9.25 20.44 19.81
N ASP A 60 -8.35 20.11 20.73
CA ASP A 60 -7.86 21.05 21.74
C ASP A 60 -6.35 21.27 21.57
N ASN A 61 -6.04 22.40 20.94
CA ASN A 61 -4.76 23.14 20.90
C ASN A 61 -3.84 22.96 19.68
N SER A 62 -3.86 24.02 18.86
CA SER A 62 -2.74 24.61 18.10
C SER A 62 -2.00 23.72 17.09
N GLY A 63 -2.51 23.69 15.86
CA GLY A 63 -1.80 23.26 14.65
C GLY A 63 -2.42 22.02 14.01
N LYS A 64 -2.70 22.07 12.70
CA LYS A 64 -3.09 20.88 11.94
C LYS A 64 -1.91 19.90 11.96
N GLN A 65 -1.93 18.90 12.82
CA GLN A 65 -0.90 17.86 12.86
C GLN A 65 -1.23 16.82 11.78
N PHE A 66 -0.25 16.50 10.95
CA PHE A 66 -0.36 15.48 9.90
C PHE A 66 0.55 14.31 10.24
N ASP A 67 0.05 13.10 10.00
CA ASP A 67 0.88 11.92 9.90
C ASP A 67 1.48 11.81 8.49
N HIS A 68 2.79 11.61 8.47
CA HIS A 68 3.53 11.32 7.26
C HIS A 68 3.66 9.82 7.10
N ILE A 69 3.09 9.27 6.03
CA ILE A 69 3.19 7.84 5.72
C ILE A 69 4.11 7.67 4.52
N SER A 70 5.15 6.86 4.70
CA SER A 70 6.05 6.40 3.64
C SER A 70 5.41 5.23 2.91
N LEU A 71 5.38 5.27 1.59
CA LEU A 71 4.94 4.16 0.72
C LEU A 71 6.13 3.38 0.14
N SER A 72 7.29 3.46 0.81
CA SER A 72 8.47 2.69 0.44
C SER A 72 8.40 1.26 0.96
N THR A 73 8.67 0.28 0.10
CA THR A 73 8.80 -1.14 0.46
C THR A 73 9.88 -1.40 1.53
N ARG A 74 10.83 -0.48 1.70
CA ARG A 74 11.85 -0.56 2.76
C ARG A 74 11.25 -0.37 4.16
N ASP A 75 10.27 0.52 4.28
CA ASP A 75 9.65 0.91 5.55
C ASP A 75 8.33 0.15 5.79
N ASP A 76 7.68 -0.26 4.71
CA ASP A 76 6.38 -0.92 4.71
C ASP A 76 6.38 -2.10 3.74
N MET A 77 6.49 -3.33 4.22
CA MET A 77 6.46 -4.49 3.32
C MET A 77 5.06 -4.81 2.82
N MET A 78 4.02 -4.29 3.50
CA MET A 78 2.65 -4.56 3.10
C MET A 78 2.33 -3.85 1.78
N ILE A 79 2.84 -2.63 1.57
CA ILE A 79 2.57 -1.85 0.36
C ILE A 79 2.96 -2.60 -0.93
N GLU A 80 4.07 -3.34 -0.92
CA GLU A 80 4.55 -4.11 -2.07
C GLU A 80 3.52 -5.15 -2.52
N ARG A 81 2.80 -5.75 -1.57
CA ARG A 81 1.82 -6.80 -1.86
C ARG A 81 0.53 -6.27 -2.47
N ILE A 82 0.12 -5.05 -2.11
CA ILE A 82 -1.21 -4.52 -2.44
C ILE A 82 -1.20 -3.35 -3.41
N ARG A 83 -0.05 -2.66 -3.61
CA ARG A 83 0.02 -1.40 -4.37
C ARG A 83 -0.61 -1.46 -5.77
N ALA A 84 -0.30 -2.50 -6.53
CA ALA A 84 -0.77 -2.70 -7.90
C ALA A 84 -2.07 -3.52 -7.97
N MET A 85 -2.59 -3.97 -6.83
CA MET A 85 -3.79 -4.80 -6.78
C MET A 85 -5.02 -3.94 -7.07
N HIS A 86 -5.95 -4.47 -7.89
CA HIS A 86 -7.26 -3.87 -8.05
C HIS A 86 -7.96 -3.75 -6.69
N PHE A 87 -8.50 -2.57 -6.39
CA PHE A 87 -8.95 -2.21 -5.04
C PHE A 87 -9.94 -3.20 -4.42
N THR A 88 -10.83 -3.79 -5.22
CA THR A 88 -11.82 -4.77 -4.75
C THR A 88 -11.20 -6.02 -4.11
N LYS A 89 -9.93 -6.34 -4.41
CA LYS A 89 -9.21 -7.49 -3.86
C LYS A 89 -8.37 -7.16 -2.63
N VAL A 90 -8.05 -5.89 -2.39
CA VAL A 90 -7.12 -5.43 -1.35
C VAL A 90 -7.58 -5.83 0.05
N PHE A 91 -8.87 -5.66 0.34
CA PHE A 91 -9.43 -6.00 1.66
C PHE A 91 -9.33 -7.50 1.98
N GLN A 92 -9.52 -8.35 0.97
CA GLN A 92 -9.36 -9.80 1.11
C GLN A 92 -7.90 -10.18 1.34
N GLU A 93 -6.98 -9.54 0.63
CA GLU A 93 -5.53 -9.73 0.82
C GLU A 93 -5.11 -9.34 2.24
N ILE A 94 -5.47 -8.14 2.71
CA ILE A 94 -5.14 -7.68 4.08
C ILE A 94 -5.65 -8.68 5.12
N LYS A 95 -6.88 -9.19 4.97
CA LYS A 95 -7.44 -10.22 5.86
C LYS A 95 -6.65 -11.51 5.83
N ALA A 96 -6.23 -11.98 4.65
CA ALA A 96 -5.44 -13.20 4.51
C ALA A 96 -4.07 -13.04 5.22
N VAL A 97 -3.40 -11.90 5.04
CA VAL A 97 -2.13 -11.61 5.73
C VAL A 97 -2.32 -11.51 7.24
N LEU A 98 -3.39 -10.86 7.70
CA LEU A 98 -3.70 -10.76 9.13
C LEU A 98 -3.95 -12.14 9.76
N ALA A 99 -4.67 -13.03 9.07
CA ALA A 99 -4.87 -14.40 9.52
C ALA A 99 -3.54 -15.17 9.64
N GLN A 100 -2.66 -15.04 8.64
CA GLN A 100 -1.31 -15.64 8.67
C GLN A 100 -0.49 -15.11 9.86
N GLN A 101 -0.53 -13.80 10.12
CA GLN A 101 0.15 -13.18 11.26
C GLN A 101 -0.38 -13.70 12.60
N ASN A 102 -1.69 -13.94 12.73
CA ASN A 102 -2.27 -14.49 13.96
C ASN A 102 -1.85 -15.95 14.21
N VAL A 103 -1.75 -16.77 13.16
CA VAL A 103 -1.25 -18.16 13.28
C VAL A 103 0.18 -18.14 13.80
N LEU A 104 1.03 -17.33 13.16
CA LEU A 104 2.41 -17.14 13.59
C LEU A 104 2.49 -16.69 15.06
N GLN A 105 1.66 -15.72 15.47
CA GLN A 105 1.59 -15.26 16.87
C GLN A 105 1.25 -16.36 17.88
N ASN A 106 0.34 -17.28 17.52
CA ASN A 106 0.01 -18.41 18.39
C ASN A 106 1.20 -19.39 18.49
N ASP A 107 1.84 -19.71 17.36
CA ASP A 107 3.05 -20.55 17.34
C ASP A 107 4.18 -19.95 18.20
N PHE A 108 4.32 -18.61 18.20
CA PHE A 108 5.29 -17.93 19.07
C PHE A 108 4.95 -18.06 20.55
N ARG A 109 3.66 -17.91 20.90
CA ARG A 109 3.19 -18.04 22.28
C ARG A 109 3.47 -19.43 22.85
N ASP A 110 3.28 -20.46 22.04
CA ASP A 110 3.53 -21.85 22.44
C ASP A 110 5.04 -22.09 22.64
N LYS A 111 5.89 -21.60 21.74
CA LYS A 111 7.36 -21.70 21.89
C LYS A 111 7.91 -20.94 23.10
N MET A 112 7.23 -19.89 23.57
CA MET A 112 7.64 -19.14 24.76
C MET A 112 7.41 -19.90 26.07
N GLN A 113 6.57 -20.94 26.10
CA GLN A 113 6.32 -21.70 27.33
C GLN A 113 7.56 -22.46 27.82
N ASP A 114 8.46 -22.87 26.91
CA ASP A 114 9.63 -23.70 27.22
C ASP A 114 10.98 -23.01 26.95
N ALA A 115 10.99 -21.68 26.73
CA ALA A 115 12.18 -20.95 26.26
C ALA A 115 13.18 -20.57 27.39
N THR A 116 14.48 -20.63 27.08
CA THR A 116 15.55 -20.18 27.98
C THR A 116 15.72 -18.65 28.00
N ILE A 117 16.38 -18.09 29.03
CA ILE A 117 16.63 -16.63 29.15
C ILE A 117 17.39 -16.04 27.94
N ARG A 118 18.28 -16.82 27.32
CA ARG A 118 19.00 -16.43 26.09
C ARG A 118 18.06 -16.36 24.88
N ASP A 119 17.14 -17.30 24.78
CA ASP A 119 16.14 -17.36 23.70
C ASP A 119 15.16 -16.20 23.83
N LEU A 120 14.76 -15.84 25.06
CA LEU A 120 13.93 -14.67 25.34
C LEU A 120 14.55 -13.36 24.84
N LYS A 121 15.86 -13.16 24.98
CA LYS A 121 16.54 -11.94 24.50
C LYS A 121 16.53 -11.83 22.97
N GLN A 122 16.83 -12.92 22.26
CA GLN A 122 16.81 -12.95 20.80
C GLN A 122 15.38 -12.74 20.25
N LEU A 123 14.41 -13.38 20.91
CA LEU A 123 12.99 -13.36 20.57
C LEU A 123 12.34 -11.98 20.76
N VAL A 124 12.61 -11.29 21.87
CA VAL A 124 12.12 -9.93 22.10
C VAL A 124 12.71 -8.93 21.10
N HIS A 125 14.00 -9.09 20.76
CA HIS A 125 14.68 -8.09 19.94
C HIS A 125 14.31 -8.15 18.46
N THR A 126 14.07 -9.34 17.92
CA THR A 126 13.87 -9.54 16.48
C THR A 126 12.41 -9.86 16.16
N ASP A 127 11.85 -10.88 16.80
CA ASP A 127 10.57 -11.46 16.39
C ASP A 127 9.38 -10.61 16.87
N VAL A 128 9.42 -10.14 18.12
CA VAL A 128 8.34 -9.31 18.69
C VAL A 128 8.27 -7.96 18.01
N LYS A 129 9.42 -7.29 17.80
CA LYS A 129 9.45 -5.99 17.10
C LYS A 129 8.97 -6.12 15.66
N GLY A 130 9.39 -7.18 14.95
CA GLY A 130 8.92 -7.48 13.61
C GLY A 130 7.39 -7.65 13.55
N HIS A 131 6.82 -8.43 14.47
CA HIS A 131 5.37 -8.65 14.56
C HIS A 131 4.59 -7.38 14.88
N ILE A 132 5.05 -6.58 15.85
CA ILE A 132 4.40 -5.31 16.20
C ILE A 132 4.40 -4.38 14.99
N ASN A 133 5.52 -4.31 14.27
CA ASN A 133 5.63 -3.47 13.08
C ASN A 133 4.72 -3.96 11.94
N ALA A 134 4.70 -5.27 11.65
CA ALA A 134 3.82 -5.85 10.64
C ALA A 134 2.34 -5.62 10.96
N LYS A 135 1.94 -5.78 12.23
CA LYS A 135 0.58 -5.48 12.68
C LYS A 135 0.23 -4.00 12.53
N LYS A 136 1.16 -3.10 12.87
CA LYS A 136 0.99 -1.65 12.67
C LYS A 136 0.78 -1.29 11.19
N GLN A 137 1.56 -1.90 10.29
CA GLN A 137 1.43 -1.72 8.84
C GLN A 137 0.07 -2.23 8.34
N LEU A 138 -0.36 -3.42 8.78
CA LEU A 138 -1.68 -3.98 8.43
C LEU A 138 -2.84 -3.10 8.89
N THR A 139 -2.81 -2.64 10.15
CA THR A 139 -3.84 -1.74 10.69
C THR A 139 -3.90 -0.45 9.88
N ARG A 140 -2.75 0.17 9.63
CA ARG A 140 -2.68 1.39 8.79
C ARG A 140 -3.33 1.16 7.43
N HIS A 141 -2.96 0.10 6.71
CA HIS A 141 -3.50 -0.15 5.37
C HIS A 141 -4.99 -0.54 5.38
N LEU A 142 -5.47 -1.14 6.48
CA LEU A 142 -6.89 -1.38 6.70
C LEU A 142 -7.67 -0.08 6.91
N ASP A 143 -7.13 0.84 7.70
CA ASP A 143 -7.74 2.16 7.93
C ASP A 143 -7.82 2.95 6.62
N LEU A 144 -6.71 3.02 5.87
CA LEU A 144 -6.65 3.63 4.54
C LEU A 144 -7.64 2.99 3.56
N CYS A 145 -7.75 1.66 3.57
CA CYS A 145 -8.71 0.95 2.73
C CYS A 145 -10.14 1.32 3.10
N THR A 146 -10.43 1.54 4.37
CA THR A 146 -11.73 1.99 4.85
C THR A 146 -12.03 3.40 4.36
N ASP A 147 -11.07 4.32 4.47
CA ASP A 147 -11.22 5.70 4.00
C ASP A 147 -11.45 5.76 2.48
N ILE A 148 -10.69 5.00 1.68
CA ILE A 148 -10.91 4.90 0.23
C ILE A 148 -12.31 4.34 -0.06
N TYR A 149 -12.73 3.32 0.68
CA TYR A 149 -14.02 2.68 0.48
C TYR A 149 -15.19 3.64 0.74
N GLU A 150 -15.11 4.45 1.80
CA GLU A 150 -16.11 5.48 2.08
C GLU A 150 -16.16 6.56 0.99
N LYS A 151 -15.00 6.96 0.43
CA LYS A 151 -14.95 7.88 -0.71
C LYS A 151 -15.56 7.28 -1.99
N LYS A 152 -15.26 6.01 -2.32
CA LYS A 152 -15.82 5.32 -3.51
C LYS A 152 -17.31 5.01 -3.42
N LYS A 153 -17.88 4.96 -2.21
CA LYS A 153 -19.33 4.72 -2.05
C LYS A 153 -20.19 5.89 -2.49
N THR A 154 -19.61 7.09 -2.55
CA THR A 154 -20.32 8.31 -2.94
C THR A 154 -20.99 8.12 -4.30
N THR A 155 -22.20 8.66 -4.44
CA THR A 155 -22.95 8.61 -5.71
C THR A 155 -22.15 9.28 -6.83
N ASP A 156 -21.47 10.39 -6.51
CA ASP A 156 -20.64 11.14 -7.44
C ASP A 156 -19.54 10.27 -8.07
N PHE A 157 -18.82 9.47 -7.27
CA PHE A 157 -17.79 8.58 -7.78
C PHE A 157 -18.35 7.51 -8.73
N LYS A 158 -19.52 6.94 -8.41
CA LYS A 158 -20.14 5.91 -9.26
C LYS A 158 -20.59 6.48 -10.60
N ILE A 159 -21.23 7.65 -10.57
CA ILE A 159 -21.67 8.36 -11.78
C ILE A 159 -20.45 8.73 -12.64
N GLN A 160 -19.39 9.27 -12.03
CA GLN A 160 -18.16 9.60 -12.73
C GLN A 160 -17.58 8.36 -13.43
N LEU A 161 -17.47 7.24 -12.72
CA LEU A 161 -16.92 6.02 -13.29
C LEU A 161 -17.78 5.45 -14.43
N GLU A 162 -19.10 5.54 -14.32
CA GLU A 162 -20.02 5.15 -15.40
C GLU A 162 -19.82 6.00 -16.65
N ILE A 163 -19.75 7.33 -16.49
CA ILE A 163 -19.49 8.26 -17.60
C ILE A 163 -18.12 7.99 -18.24
N GLU A 164 -17.07 7.79 -17.43
CA GLU A 164 -15.73 7.46 -17.94
C GLU A 164 -15.77 6.18 -18.79
N VAL A 165 -16.43 5.14 -18.29
CA VAL A 165 -16.57 3.86 -18.98
C VAL A 165 -17.37 4.01 -20.28
N ASP A 166 -18.44 4.78 -20.30
CA ASP A 166 -19.27 5.01 -21.49
C ASP A 166 -18.49 5.75 -22.58
N ILE A 167 -17.75 6.80 -22.20
CA ILE A 167 -16.88 7.56 -23.11
C ILE A 167 -15.80 6.65 -23.70
N LEU A 168 -15.15 5.84 -22.87
CA LEU A 168 -14.09 4.93 -23.30
C LEU A 168 -14.60 3.84 -24.25
N HIS A 169 -15.79 3.31 -24.00
CA HIS A 169 -16.39 2.29 -24.86
C HIS A 169 -17.13 2.87 -26.08
N SER A 170 -17.19 4.20 -26.22
CA SER A 170 -17.94 4.87 -27.28
C SER A 170 -19.39 4.39 -27.35
N GLN A 171 -20.05 4.20 -26.20
CA GLN A 171 -21.49 3.97 -26.21
C GLN A 171 -22.15 5.27 -26.69
N ASN A 172 -22.64 5.26 -27.93
CA ASN A 172 -23.35 6.39 -28.50
C ASN A 172 -24.58 6.69 -27.65
N PHE A 173 -24.68 7.91 -27.14
CA PHE A 173 -25.93 8.47 -26.64
C PHE A 173 -26.80 8.80 -27.87
N ASP A 174 -27.38 7.77 -28.49
CA ASP A 174 -28.45 7.92 -29.49
C ASP A 174 -29.76 8.38 -28.83
#